data_AF-A0A1F3IZN9-F1
#
_entry.id   AF-A0A1F3IZN9-F1
#
_cell.length_a   1.000
_cell.length_b   1.000
_cell.length_c   1.000
_cell.angle_alpha   90.00
_cell.angle_beta   90.00
_cell.angle_gamma   90.00
#
_symmetry.space_group_name_H-M   'P 1'
#
loop_
_entity.id
_entity.type
_entity.pdbx_description
1 polymer ?
#
loop_
_entity_poly.entity_id
_entity_poly.type
_entity_poly.pdbx_seq_one_letter_code
_entity_poly.pdbx_strand_id
1 'polypeptide(L)'
;MEYVIIENKKTISKTNYYDSFYSENLQEKFRNYSELIERYNLNDTNFEESELNALLKIEQTREQILDSSKSQKEISTLYFDSAKYLTKSSKLYNAVLSVLEINELPIDEHDQQYLKILHCKSRIPKTIILCENDNQIKKERLYDVELWYVGGRNTAKLHYVIEPEIPFYYLCDWDNRGIEIYQSIKRIYFPKIEILVPQQPIKTLDKIREWKTEIDYSLFPKYAKELLAKLIPEKWIEEESINHELLRR
;
A
#
# COMPACT_ATOMS: atom_id res chain seq x y z
N MET A 1 16.42 -32.99 39.39
CA MET A 1 15.13 -33.30 40.03
C MET A 1 14.06 -33.27 38.96
N GLU A 2 13.11 -34.20 39.01
CA GLU A 2 11.97 -34.21 38.07
C GLU A 2 10.77 -33.54 38.74
N TYR A 3 10.12 -32.62 38.02
CA TYR A 3 8.93 -31.89 38.50
C TYR A 3 7.63 -32.58 38.05
N VAL A 4 7.68 -33.37 36.98
CA VAL A 4 6.55 -34.12 36.44
C VAL A 4 7.01 -35.52 36.04
N ILE A 5 6.12 -36.50 36.17
CA ILE A 5 6.31 -37.87 35.71
C ILE A 5 5.38 -38.08 34.51
N ILE A 6 5.96 -38.53 33.40
CA ILE A 6 5.20 -38.89 32.20
C ILE A 6 4.92 -40.39 32.27
N GLU A 7 3.70 -40.75 32.65
CA GLU A 7 3.29 -42.16 32.77
C GLU A 7 2.98 -42.78 31.40
N ASN A 8 2.40 -41.99 30.49
CA ASN A 8 2.19 -42.33 29.08
C ASN A 8 1.89 -41.06 28.27
N LYS A 9 1.61 -41.19 26.95
CA LYS A 9 1.31 -40.05 26.05
C LYS A 9 0.14 -39.15 26.48
N LYS A 10 -0.72 -39.59 27.39
CA LYS A 10 -1.93 -38.87 27.83
C LYS A 10 -1.95 -38.55 29.32
N THR A 11 -1.00 -39.08 30.10
CA THR A 11 -1.02 -38.95 31.56
C THR A 11 0.30 -38.37 32.04
N ILE A 12 0.20 -37.20 32.66
CA ILE A 12 1.30 -36.50 33.33
C ILE A 12 0.86 -36.29 34.78
N SER A 13 1.69 -36.72 35.73
CA SER A 13 1.47 -36.57 37.16
C SER A 13 2.54 -35.66 37.77
N LYS A 14 2.15 -34.79 38.70
CA LYS A 14 3.07 -33.88 39.38
C LYS A 14 3.90 -34.63 40.44
N THR A 15 5.17 -34.27 40.62
CA THR A 15 5.98 -34.77 41.74
C THR A 15 5.81 -33.91 42.97
N ASN A 16 6.35 -34.36 44.11
CA ASN A 16 6.38 -33.58 45.35
C ASN A 16 7.17 -32.26 45.22
N TYR A 17 8.00 -32.12 44.18
CA TYR A 17 8.79 -30.91 43.91
C TYR A 17 8.06 -29.89 43.02
N TYR A 18 6.96 -30.30 42.37
CA TYR A 18 6.25 -29.46 41.42
C TYR A 18 5.66 -28.21 42.05
N ASP A 19 4.98 -28.35 43.19
CA ASP A 19 4.20 -27.25 43.78
C ASP A 19 5.13 -26.09 44.20
N SER A 20 6.29 -26.38 44.80
CA SER A 20 7.31 -25.37 45.12
C SER A 20 7.86 -24.73 43.86
N PHE A 21 8.24 -25.54 42.87
CA PHE A 21 8.76 -25.04 41.60
C PHE A 21 7.76 -24.13 40.88
N TYR A 22 6.49 -24.53 40.81
CA TYR A 22 5.43 -23.75 40.20
C TYR A 22 5.22 -22.43 40.94
N SER A 23 5.13 -22.45 42.27
CA SER A 23 4.94 -21.24 43.07
C SER A 23 6.10 -20.26 42.90
N GLU A 24 7.34 -20.75 42.89
CA GLU A 24 8.54 -19.92 42.83
C GLU A 24 8.86 -19.39 41.41
N ASN A 25 8.49 -20.12 40.35
CA ASN A 25 8.99 -19.83 39.00
C ASN A 25 7.90 -19.53 37.96
N LEU A 26 6.68 -20.05 38.15
CA LEU A 26 5.64 -20.05 37.11
C LEU A 26 4.36 -19.34 37.50
N GLN A 27 4.01 -19.30 38.79
CA GLN A 27 2.72 -18.80 39.26
C GLN A 27 2.50 -17.34 38.87
N GLU A 28 3.50 -16.48 39.07
CA GLU A 28 3.41 -15.06 38.72
C GLU A 28 3.26 -14.87 37.21
N LYS A 29 4.08 -15.54 36.40
CA LYS A 29 3.99 -15.51 34.93
C LYS A 29 2.61 -15.95 34.45
N PHE A 30 2.14 -17.09 34.96
CA PHE A 30 0.83 -17.64 34.61
C PHE A 30 -0.30 -16.67 34.93
N ARG A 31 -0.26 -16.04 36.12
CA ARG A 31 -1.24 -15.02 36.51
C ARG A 31 -1.21 -13.83 35.55
N ASN A 32 -0.02 -13.26 35.30
CA ASN A 32 0.13 -12.09 34.45
C ASN A 32 -0.36 -12.37 33.02
N TYR A 33 -0.05 -13.53 32.46
CA TYR A 33 -0.53 -13.92 31.13
C TYR A 33 -2.05 -14.14 31.11
N SER A 34 -2.60 -14.79 32.13
CA SER A 34 -4.05 -15.05 32.21
C SER A 34 -4.82 -13.74 32.30
N GLU A 35 -4.37 -12.80 33.13
CA GLU A 35 -4.96 -11.48 33.28
C GLU A 35 -4.89 -10.67 31.98
N LEU A 36 -3.76 -10.70 31.27
CA LEU A 36 -3.60 -10.04 29.97
C LEU A 36 -4.58 -10.62 28.93
N ILE A 37 -4.64 -11.95 28.82
CA ILE A 37 -5.49 -12.64 27.84
C ILE A 37 -6.96 -12.33 28.10
N GLU A 38 -7.40 -12.35 29.37
CA GLU A 38 -8.78 -12.05 29.74
C GLU A 38 -9.12 -10.57 29.49
N ARG A 39 -8.25 -9.65 29.91
CA ARG A 39 -8.45 -8.19 29.79
C ARG A 39 -8.66 -7.74 28.35
N TYR A 40 -7.90 -8.28 27.41
CA TYR A 40 -7.96 -7.91 25.99
C TYR A 40 -8.67 -8.94 25.11
N ASN A 41 -9.34 -9.93 25.72
CA ASN A 41 -10.07 -11.01 25.05
C ASN A 41 -9.25 -11.73 23.97
N LEU A 42 -8.06 -12.19 24.34
CA LEU A 42 -7.09 -12.80 23.41
C LEU A 42 -7.18 -14.33 23.31
N ASN A 43 -8.30 -14.90 23.73
CA ASN A 43 -8.51 -16.33 23.98
C ASN A 43 -8.36 -17.24 22.74
N ASP A 44 -8.48 -16.69 21.53
CA ASP A 44 -8.53 -17.46 20.28
C ASP A 44 -7.14 -17.75 19.65
N THR A 45 -6.07 -17.74 20.45
CA THR A 45 -4.70 -17.67 19.92
C THR A 45 -3.72 -18.60 20.63
N ASN A 46 -2.72 -19.08 19.89
CA ASN A 46 -1.61 -19.88 20.41
C ASN A 46 -0.36 -19.01 20.46
N PHE A 47 -0.34 -18.02 21.35
CA PHE A 47 0.83 -17.17 21.50
C PHE A 47 2.01 -17.94 22.10
N GLU A 48 3.21 -17.65 21.60
CA GLU A 48 4.45 -18.06 22.23
C GLU A 48 4.67 -17.28 23.53
N GLU A 49 5.47 -17.84 24.46
CA GLU A 49 5.79 -17.13 25.71
C GLU A 49 6.52 -15.81 25.44
N SER A 50 7.33 -15.74 24.38
CA SER A 50 8.00 -14.52 23.92
C SER A 50 7.01 -13.43 23.52
N GLU A 51 5.93 -13.79 22.81
CA GLU A 51 4.87 -12.87 22.38
C GLU A 51 4.06 -12.34 23.56
N LEU A 52 3.70 -13.20 24.52
CA LEU A 52 3.00 -12.77 25.74
C LEU A 52 3.85 -11.81 26.59
N ASN A 53 5.16 -12.10 26.70
CA ASN A 53 6.09 -11.18 27.36
C ASN A 53 6.19 -9.83 26.65
N ALA A 54 6.19 -9.84 25.31
CA ALA A 54 6.20 -8.62 24.51
C ALA A 54 4.93 -7.80 24.74
N LEU A 55 3.76 -8.43 24.74
CA LEU A 55 2.48 -7.76 24.99
C LEU A 55 2.39 -7.14 26.39
N LEU A 56 2.88 -7.82 27.43
CA LEU A 56 2.97 -7.24 28.78
C LEU A 56 3.87 -5.98 28.80
N LYS A 57 5.01 -6.02 28.10
CA LYS A 57 5.90 -4.84 28.01
C LYS A 57 5.26 -3.69 27.23
N ILE A 58 4.53 -4.01 26.16
CA ILE A 58 3.77 -3.03 25.37
C ILE A 58 2.70 -2.37 26.24
N GLU A 59 1.97 -3.14 27.04
CA GLU A 59 1.00 -2.60 28.00
C GLU A 59 1.65 -1.64 28.99
N GLN A 60 2.80 -2.02 29.57
CA GLN A 60 3.54 -1.20 30.54
C GLN A 60 4.08 0.10 29.95
N THR A 61 4.34 0.13 28.64
CA THR A 61 4.95 1.28 27.93
C THR A 61 3.98 1.96 26.97
N ARG A 62 2.67 1.65 27.10
CA ARG A 62 1.62 2.08 26.18
C ARG A 62 1.65 3.58 25.91
N GLU A 63 1.64 4.41 26.95
CA GLU A 63 1.65 5.87 26.80
C GLU A 63 2.85 6.37 25.98
N GLN A 64 4.04 5.80 26.19
CA GLN A 64 5.25 6.18 25.44
C GLN A 64 5.16 5.78 23.97
N ILE A 65 4.53 4.64 23.67
CA ILE A 65 4.31 4.17 22.30
C ILE A 65 3.34 5.11 21.58
N LEU A 66 2.26 5.52 22.26
CA LEU A 66 1.25 6.42 21.71
C LEU A 66 1.80 7.85 21.52
N ASP A 67 2.48 8.40 22.53
CA ASP A 67 3.08 9.73 22.48
C ASP A 67 4.12 9.87 21.36
N SER A 68 4.90 8.81 21.12
CA SER A 68 5.92 8.79 20.05
C SER A 68 5.41 8.29 18.70
N SER A 69 4.11 7.97 18.57
CA SER A 69 3.47 7.50 17.33
C SER A 69 4.28 6.40 16.62
N LYS A 70 4.72 5.38 17.36
CA LYS A 70 5.60 4.34 16.81
C LYS A 70 4.94 3.56 15.68
N SER A 71 5.67 3.32 14.59
CA SER A 71 5.19 2.52 13.48
C SER A 71 5.10 1.02 13.85
N GLN A 72 4.37 0.27 13.03
CA GLN A 72 4.33 -1.20 13.14
C GLN A 72 5.73 -1.82 13.18
N LYS A 73 6.66 -1.31 12.38
CA LYS A 73 8.02 -1.84 12.27
C LYS A 73 8.89 -1.46 13.46
N GLU A 74 8.72 -0.27 14.01
CA GLU A 74 9.39 0.16 15.23
C GLU A 74 8.96 -0.68 16.43
N ILE A 75 7.64 -0.89 16.59
CA ILE A 75 7.10 -1.79 17.63
C ILE A 75 7.62 -3.22 17.41
N SER A 76 7.59 -3.71 16.17
CA SER A 76 8.12 -5.03 15.83
C SER A 76 9.60 -5.18 16.21
N THR A 77 10.40 -4.12 16.08
CA THR A 77 11.84 -4.14 16.37
C THR A 77 12.14 -4.01 17.86
N LEU A 78 11.35 -3.23 18.59
CA LEU A 78 11.57 -2.97 20.01
C LEU A 78 11.13 -4.13 20.91
N TYR A 79 10.03 -4.80 20.54
CA TYR A 79 9.39 -5.80 21.40
C TYR A 79 9.48 -7.23 20.88
N PHE A 80 9.82 -7.44 19.60
CA PHE A 80 9.87 -8.75 18.97
C PHE A 80 11.21 -8.99 18.25
N ASP A 81 11.44 -10.22 17.79
CA ASP A 81 12.75 -10.66 17.28
C ASP A 81 13.22 -9.96 16.00
N SER A 82 12.29 -9.36 15.24
CA SER A 82 12.66 -8.64 14.02
C SER A 82 11.62 -7.62 13.62
N ALA A 83 12.05 -6.66 12.79
CA ALA A 83 11.20 -5.67 12.11
C ALA A 83 10.07 -6.28 11.25
N LYS A 84 10.13 -7.57 10.91
CA LYS A 84 9.14 -8.28 10.08
C LYS A 84 8.21 -9.20 10.89
N TYR A 85 8.44 -9.32 12.19
CA TYR A 85 7.72 -10.26 13.04
C TYR A 85 6.23 -9.91 13.13
N LEU A 86 5.94 -8.62 13.41
CA LEU A 86 4.58 -8.12 13.49
C LEU A 86 4.03 -7.88 12.08
N THR A 87 3.23 -8.81 11.57
CA THR A 87 2.62 -8.73 10.23
C THR A 87 1.19 -8.17 10.33
N LYS A 88 0.83 -7.20 9.46
CA LYS A 88 -0.50 -6.57 9.43
C LYS A 88 -1.61 -7.62 9.27
N SER A 89 -2.71 -7.44 10.00
CA SER A 89 -3.87 -8.35 10.04
C SER A 89 -3.62 -9.73 10.65
N SER A 90 -2.43 -10.00 11.22
CA SER A 90 -2.19 -11.20 12.02
C SER A 90 -2.90 -11.13 13.38
N LYS A 91 -3.08 -12.30 14.02
CA LYS A 91 -3.63 -12.38 15.39
C LYS A 91 -2.79 -11.59 16.40
N LEU A 92 -1.47 -11.67 16.30
CA LEU A 92 -0.55 -10.89 17.13
C LEU A 92 -0.67 -9.38 16.88
N TYR A 93 -0.77 -8.97 15.62
CA TYR A 93 -1.00 -7.55 15.26
C TYR A 93 -2.29 -7.03 15.88
N ASN A 94 -3.38 -7.79 15.79
CA ASN A 94 -4.63 -7.40 16.42
C ASN A 94 -4.53 -7.36 17.95
N ALA A 95 -3.76 -8.27 18.57
CA ALA A 95 -3.51 -8.22 20.00
C ALA A 95 -2.73 -6.96 20.42
N VAL A 96 -1.71 -6.57 19.66
CA VAL A 96 -0.97 -5.31 19.87
C VAL A 96 -1.93 -4.11 19.77
N LEU A 97 -2.80 -4.08 18.77
CA LEU A 97 -3.82 -3.03 18.62
C LEU A 97 -4.77 -2.99 19.83
N SER A 98 -5.24 -4.16 20.30
CA SER A 98 -6.10 -4.25 21.48
C SER A 98 -5.40 -3.74 22.74
N VAL A 99 -4.14 -4.12 22.97
CA VAL A 99 -3.36 -3.67 24.13
C VAL A 99 -3.10 -2.16 24.10
N LEU A 100 -2.89 -1.60 22.91
CA LEU A 100 -2.72 -0.14 22.73
C LEU A 100 -4.06 0.62 22.70
N GLU A 101 -5.18 -0.10 22.54
CA GLU A 101 -6.54 0.40 22.30
C GLU A 101 -6.64 1.39 21.13
N ILE A 102 -6.04 1.02 20.00
CA ILE A 102 -6.09 1.78 18.74
C ILE A 102 -6.56 0.90 17.59
N ASN A 103 -7.07 1.51 16.52
CA ASN A 103 -7.57 0.76 15.36
C ASN A 103 -6.48 0.44 14.34
N GLU A 104 -5.43 1.25 14.28
CA GLU A 104 -4.34 1.08 13.35
C GLU A 104 -3.04 1.68 13.89
N LEU A 105 -1.92 1.09 13.48
CA LEU A 105 -0.59 1.64 13.72
C LEU A 105 -0.15 2.49 12.53
N PRO A 106 0.69 3.51 12.76
CA PRO A 106 1.34 4.25 11.69
C PRO A 106 2.04 3.29 10.71
N ILE A 107 1.79 3.50 9.43
CA ILE A 107 2.39 2.73 8.33
C ILE A 107 3.76 3.32 8.04
N ASP A 108 4.75 2.47 7.75
CA ASP A 108 6.10 2.91 7.36
C ASP A 108 6.07 3.86 6.15
N GLU A 109 6.95 4.87 6.19
CA GLU A 109 7.04 6.04 5.31
C GLU A 109 6.96 5.77 3.79
N HIS A 110 7.34 4.57 3.34
CA HIS A 110 7.34 4.23 1.91
C HIS A 110 5.96 4.24 1.27
N ASP A 111 4.89 3.96 2.02
CA ASP A 111 3.54 3.99 1.47
C ASP A 111 2.96 5.40 1.33
N GLN A 112 3.50 6.35 2.12
CA GLN A 112 3.15 7.78 2.08
C GLN A 112 3.84 8.51 0.92
N GLN A 113 5.04 8.08 0.51
CA GLN A 113 5.77 8.65 -0.64
C GLN A 113 5.45 7.90 -1.94
N TYR A 114 4.28 8.15 -2.50
CA TYR A 114 3.76 7.43 -3.67
C TYR A 114 3.89 8.16 -5.01
N LEU A 115 3.98 9.49 -4.99
CA LEU A 115 4.05 10.33 -6.19
C LEU A 115 5.51 10.58 -6.56
N LYS A 116 5.96 10.03 -7.69
CA LYS A 116 7.26 10.33 -8.27
C LYS A 116 7.10 11.47 -9.27
N ILE A 117 7.86 12.54 -9.06
CA ILE A 117 7.85 13.73 -9.91
C ILE A 117 9.21 13.89 -10.60
N LEU A 118 9.21 13.95 -11.93
CA LEU A 118 10.34 14.41 -12.72
C LEU A 118 10.09 15.88 -13.12
N HIS A 119 10.59 16.80 -12.31
CA HIS A 119 10.57 18.24 -12.59
C HIS A 119 11.16 18.61 -13.97
N CYS A 120 10.61 19.66 -14.58
CA CYS A 120 11.05 20.20 -15.86
C CYS A 120 12.40 20.96 -15.77
N LYS A 121 13.09 21.18 -16.89
CA LYS A 121 14.38 21.89 -16.94
C LYS A 121 14.24 23.37 -16.55
N SER A 122 13.15 24.02 -16.94
CA SER A 122 12.90 25.45 -16.65
C SER A 122 12.56 25.74 -15.20
N ARG A 123 12.24 24.70 -14.41
CA ARG A 123 11.79 24.76 -12.99
C ARG A 123 10.43 25.46 -12.78
N ILE A 124 9.78 25.90 -13.84
CA ILE A 124 8.45 26.51 -13.81
C ILE A 124 7.60 25.73 -14.81
N PRO A 125 6.90 24.66 -14.37
CA PRO A 125 6.13 23.83 -15.29
C PRO A 125 4.99 24.64 -15.90
N LYS A 126 4.88 24.57 -17.22
CA LYS A 126 3.71 25.08 -17.96
C LYS A 126 2.70 23.97 -18.22
N THR A 127 3.09 22.72 -18.03
CA THR A 127 2.26 21.55 -18.26
C THR A 127 2.71 20.42 -17.35
N ILE A 128 1.75 19.62 -16.87
CA ILE A 128 2.01 18.37 -16.15
C ILE A 128 1.46 17.22 -16.98
N ILE A 129 2.19 16.10 -17.02
CA ILE A 129 1.72 14.84 -17.58
C ILE A 129 1.79 13.77 -16.50
N LEU A 130 0.64 13.21 -16.11
CA LEU A 130 0.53 12.01 -15.29
C LEU A 130 0.69 10.77 -16.18
N CYS A 131 1.79 10.04 -16.01
CA CYS A 131 2.10 8.83 -16.75
C CYS A 131 1.53 7.60 -16.03
N GLU A 132 0.95 6.68 -16.80
CA GLU A 132 0.55 5.36 -16.29
C GLU A 132 1.76 4.53 -15.88
N ASN A 133 2.83 4.58 -16.67
CA ASN A 133 4.05 3.82 -16.45
C ASN A 133 5.24 4.70 -16.04
N ASP A 134 6.31 4.07 -15.53
CA ASP A 134 7.49 4.78 -15.06
C ASP A 134 8.57 4.99 -16.13
N ASN A 135 8.33 4.61 -17.38
CA ASN A 135 9.34 4.69 -18.44
C ASN A 135 9.64 6.14 -18.82
N GLN A 136 8.65 7.03 -18.82
CA GLN A 136 8.90 8.44 -19.16
C GLN A 136 9.70 9.17 -18.09
N ILE A 137 9.45 8.89 -16.81
CA ILE A 137 10.16 9.55 -15.69
C ILE A 137 11.63 9.12 -15.58
N LYS A 138 12.03 8.01 -16.22
CA LYS A 138 13.43 7.53 -16.27
C LYS A 138 14.27 8.22 -17.35
N LYS A 139 13.64 8.94 -18.27
CA LYS A 139 14.31 9.59 -19.39
C LYS A 139 14.74 11.01 -19.03
N GLU A 140 15.41 11.70 -19.95
CA GLU A 140 15.81 13.10 -19.79
C GLU A 140 14.62 14.03 -19.55
N ARG A 141 14.85 15.08 -18.74
CA ARG A 141 13.86 16.09 -18.38
C ARG A 141 13.39 16.88 -19.61
N LEU A 142 12.10 17.18 -19.66
CA LEU A 142 11.51 18.07 -20.65
C LEU A 142 11.71 19.53 -20.24
N TYR A 143 11.63 20.48 -21.18
CA TYR A 143 11.95 21.87 -20.88
C TYR A 143 10.93 22.53 -19.94
N ASP A 144 9.65 22.52 -20.32
CA ASP A 144 8.54 23.16 -19.58
C ASP A 144 7.46 22.16 -19.09
N VAL A 145 7.72 20.86 -19.21
CA VAL A 145 6.77 19.80 -18.87
C VAL A 145 7.28 18.98 -17.68
N GLU A 146 6.44 18.87 -16.65
CA GLU A 146 6.72 18.03 -15.49
C GLU A 146 5.99 16.69 -15.62
N LEU A 147 6.68 15.59 -15.30
CA LEU A 147 6.13 14.24 -15.43
C LEU A 147 5.86 13.65 -14.05
N TRP A 148 4.64 13.15 -13.85
CA TRP A 148 4.16 12.56 -12.60
C TRP A 148 3.90 11.07 -12.80
N TYR A 149 4.18 10.26 -11.78
CA TYR A 149 3.90 8.82 -11.78
C TYR A 149 3.50 8.34 -10.38
N VAL A 150 2.43 7.56 -10.29
CA VAL A 150 1.81 7.14 -9.01
C VAL A 150 1.80 5.62 -8.76
N GLY A 151 2.66 4.86 -9.45
CA GLY A 151 2.77 3.42 -9.19
C GLY A 151 1.77 2.56 -9.98
N GLY A 152 1.39 3.00 -11.18
CA GLY A 152 0.49 2.25 -12.06
C GLY A 152 -0.96 2.21 -11.55
N ARG A 153 -1.44 1.00 -11.23
CA ARG A 153 -2.87 0.73 -10.98
C ARG A 153 -3.45 1.35 -9.70
N ASN A 154 -2.61 1.83 -8.77
CA ASN A 154 -3.07 2.33 -7.48
C ASN A 154 -3.47 3.81 -7.55
N THR A 155 -4.50 4.11 -8.34
CA THR A 155 -5.01 5.47 -8.50
C THR A 155 -5.69 6.02 -7.24
N ALA A 156 -6.00 5.17 -6.25
CA ALA A 156 -6.58 5.62 -4.97
C ALA A 156 -5.70 6.65 -4.25
N LYS A 157 -4.38 6.57 -4.43
CA LYS A 157 -3.44 7.55 -3.84
C LYS A 157 -3.55 8.95 -4.48
N LEU A 158 -4.18 9.08 -5.66
CA LEU A 158 -4.46 10.38 -6.27
C LEU A 158 -5.46 11.23 -5.47
N HIS A 159 -6.23 10.62 -4.57
CA HIS A 159 -7.15 11.34 -3.68
C HIS A 159 -6.47 12.44 -2.84
N TYR A 160 -5.18 12.26 -2.53
CA TYR A 160 -4.41 13.21 -1.72
C TYR A 160 -3.66 14.27 -2.56
N VAL A 161 -3.79 14.21 -3.89
CA VAL A 161 -3.11 15.13 -4.81
C VAL A 161 -4.08 16.25 -5.21
N ILE A 162 -3.64 17.49 -5.09
CA ILE A 162 -4.43 18.65 -5.54
C ILE A 162 -4.38 18.69 -7.07
N GLU A 163 -5.53 18.85 -7.71
CA GLU A 163 -5.61 19.01 -9.16
C GLU A 163 -4.85 20.28 -9.60
N PRO A 164 -3.88 20.18 -10.51
CA PRO A 164 -3.15 21.35 -11.02
C PRO A 164 -4.05 22.37 -11.74
N GLU A 165 -3.70 23.65 -11.63
CA GLU A 165 -4.36 24.73 -12.37
C GLU A 165 -3.80 24.96 -13.78
N ILE A 166 -2.63 24.40 -14.08
CA ILE A 166 -1.99 24.42 -15.39
C ILE A 166 -2.44 23.23 -16.24
N PRO A 167 -2.27 23.25 -17.58
CA PRO A 167 -2.59 22.11 -18.44
C PRO A 167 -2.07 20.79 -17.86
N PHE A 168 -3.00 19.84 -17.69
CA PHE A 168 -2.74 18.58 -17.03
C PHE A 168 -3.25 17.43 -17.89
N TYR A 169 -2.32 16.56 -18.30
CA TYR A 169 -2.61 15.45 -19.20
C TYR A 169 -2.37 14.10 -18.56
N TYR A 170 -3.15 13.10 -18.95
CA TYR A 170 -2.89 11.69 -18.66
C TYR A 170 -2.28 11.00 -19.88
N LEU A 171 -1.12 10.38 -19.70
CA LEU A 171 -0.41 9.60 -20.71
C LEU A 171 -0.51 8.12 -20.35
N CYS A 172 -1.07 7.33 -21.27
CA CYS A 172 -1.26 5.89 -21.10
C CYS A 172 -1.22 5.16 -22.43
N ASP A 173 -1.24 3.82 -22.36
CA ASP A 173 -1.62 2.97 -23.48
C ASP A 173 -3.05 3.32 -23.93
N TRP A 174 -3.28 3.43 -25.23
CA TRP A 174 -4.62 3.54 -25.80
C TRP A 174 -5.20 2.15 -26.02
N ASP A 175 -5.30 1.39 -24.94
CA ASP A 175 -5.93 0.07 -24.89
C ASP A 175 -7.16 0.09 -23.98
N ASN A 176 -7.81 -1.07 -23.80
CA ASN A 176 -9.00 -1.16 -22.95
C ASN A 176 -8.76 -0.65 -21.51
N ARG A 177 -7.58 -0.92 -20.96
CA ARG A 177 -7.28 -0.67 -19.54
C ARG A 177 -6.83 0.76 -19.30
N GLY A 178 -5.96 1.32 -20.14
CA GLY A 178 -5.54 2.72 -20.03
C GLY A 178 -6.74 3.66 -20.14
N ILE A 179 -7.70 3.34 -21.03
CA ILE A 179 -8.95 4.10 -21.18
C ILE A 179 -9.88 3.95 -19.97
N GLU A 180 -9.99 2.76 -19.37
CA GLU A 180 -10.73 2.54 -18.12
C GLU A 180 -10.16 3.37 -16.96
N ILE A 181 -8.82 3.38 -16.82
CA ILE A 181 -8.11 4.12 -15.79
C ILE A 181 -8.30 5.63 -15.99
N TYR A 182 -8.12 6.15 -17.21
CA TYR A 182 -8.36 7.56 -17.53
C TYR A 182 -9.77 8.01 -17.14
N GLN A 183 -10.80 7.26 -17.52
CA GLN A 183 -12.19 7.59 -17.16
C GLN A 183 -12.38 7.66 -15.65
N SER A 184 -11.76 6.75 -14.91
CA SER A 184 -11.82 6.73 -13.44
C SER A 184 -11.11 7.93 -12.83
N ILE A 185 -9.90 8.25 -13.30
CA ILE A 185 -9.11 9.40 -12.83
C ILE A 185 -9.89 10.69 -13.06
N LYS A 186 -10.41 10.89 -14.27
CA LYS A 186 -11.14 12.10 -14.63
C LYS A 186 -12.42 12.28 -13.81
N ARG A 187 -13.16 11.21 -13.55
CA ARG A 187 -14.42 11.29 -12.78
C ARG A 187 -14.20 11.54 -11.29
N ILE A 188 -13.21 10.85 -10.71
CA ILE A 188 -13.09 10.75 -9.25
C ILE A 188 -12.11 11.77 -8.68
N TYR A 189 -10.99 12.00 -9.38
CA TYR A 189 -9.86 12.77 -8.82
C TYR A 189 -9.65 14.10 -9.53
N PHE A 190 -9.61 14.10 -10.87
CA PHE A 190 -9.18 15.27 -11.66
C PHE A 190 -10.14 15.57 -12.81
N PRO A 191 -11.26 16.29 -12.57
CA PRO A 191 -12.25 16.60 -13.60
C PRO A 191 -11.71 17.37 -14.83
N LYS A 192 -10.64 18.15 -14.65
CA LYS A 192 -10.02 18.97 -15.70
C LYS A 192 -8.92 18.23 -16.46
N ILE A 193 -8.43 17.08 -15.97
CA ILE A 193 -7.39 16.32 -16.68
C ILE A 193 -7.86 15.93 -18.08
N GLU A 194 -6.98 16.02 -19.07
CA GLU A 194 -7.25 15.57 -20.43
C GLU A 194 -6.39 14.36 -20.80
N ILE A 195 -6.88 13.47 -21.64
CA ILE A 195 -6.04 12.39 -22.17
C ILE A 195 -5.07 12.96 -23.21
N LEU A 196 -3.79 12.57 -23.15
CA LEU A 196 -2.81 12.97 -24.15
C LEU A 196 -3.06 12.21 -25.45
N VAL A 197 -3.46 12.93 -26.51
CA VAL A 197 -3.79 12.35 -27.81
C VAL A 197 -2.55 12.27 -28.70
N PRO A 198 -2.13 11.09 -29.18
CA PRO A 198 -0.97 10.94 -30.06
C PRO A 198 -1.07 11.77 -31.33
N GLN A 199 0.03 12.42 -31.70
CA GLN A 199 0.20 13.14 -32.96
C GLN A 199 0.78 12.21 -34.03
N GLN A 200 0.54 12.54 -35.31
CA GLN A 200 1.04 11.75 -36.43
C GLN A 200 2.59 11.78 -36.48
N PRO A 201 3.25 10.69 -36.92
CA PRO A 201 2.68 9.40 -37.29
C PRO A 201 2.27 8.55 -36.07
N ILE A 202 1.11 7.89 -36.15
CA ILE A 202 0.60 7.02 -35.08
C ILE A 202 0.88 5.55 -35.43
N LYS A 203 1.62 4.85 -34.55
CA LYS A 203 1.82 3.40 -34.65
C LYS A 203 0.69 2.67 -33.92
N THR A 204 -0.12 1.92 -34.65
CA THR A 204 -1.18 1.06 -34.06
C THR A 204 -0.77 -0.40 -34.09
N LEU A 205 -1.13 -1.13 -33.04
CA LEU A 205 -0.90 -2.57 -32.90
C LEU A 205 -2.25 -3.32 -32.92
N ASP A 206 -2.24 -4.58 -33.34
CA ASP A 206 -3.41 -5.46 -33.19
C ASP A 206 -3.67 -5.75 -31.71
N LYS A 207 -4.95 -5.79 -31.32
CA LYS A 207 -5.33 -6.08 -29.94
C LYS A 207 -4.90 -7.49 -29.55
N ILE A 208 -4.42 -7.60 -28.32
CA ILE A 208 -4.19 -8.91 -27.66
C ILE A 208 -5.42 -9.29 -26.81
N ARG A 209 -6.22 -8.30 -26.41
CA ARG A 209 -7.38 -8.46 -25.51
C ARG A 209 -8.56 -7.64 -26.01
N GLU A 210 -9.77 -8.13 -25.74
CA GLU A 210 -11.01 -7.44 -26.12
C GLU A 210 -11.19 -6.13 -25.36
N TRP A 211 -11.78 -5.16 -26.06
CA TRP A 211 -12.35 -3.97 -25.45
C TRP A 211 -13.65 -4.35 -24.73
N LYS A 212 -13.64 -4.27 -23.39
CA LYS A 212 -14.76 -4.59 -22.50
C LYS A 212 -15.28 -3.38 -21.73
N THR A 213 -14.46 -2.34 -21.63
CA THR A 213 -14.78 -1.10 -20.93
C THR A 213 -15.87 -0.36 -21.70
N GLU A 214 -16.97 -0.04 -21.01
CA GLU A 214 -17.94 0.91 -21.54
C GLU A 214 -17.32 2.30 -21.58
N ILE A 215 -17.25 2.90 -22.77
CA ILE A 215 -16.62 4.20 -22.98
C ILE A 215 -17.68 5.29 -22.92
N ASP A 216 -17.58 6.11 -21.89
CA ASP A 216 -18.29 7.37 -21.80
C ASP A 216 -17.54 8.43 -22.59
N TYR A 217 -17.92 8.56 -23.86
CA TYR A 217 -17.33 9.52 -24.77
C TYR A 217 -17.45 10.97 -24.26
N SER A 218 -18.35 11.31 -23.33
CA SER A 218 -18.45 12.69 -22.81
C SER A 218 -17.16 13.17 -22.11
N LEU A 219 -16.35 12.24 -21.60
CA LEU A 219 -15.08 12.50 -20.91
C LEU A 219 -13.91 12.85 -21.85
N PHE A 220 -14.10 12.71 -23.16
CA PHE A 220 -13.04 12.78 -24.15
C PHE A 220 -13.17 14.02 -25.05
N PRO A 221 -12.06 14.70 -25.36
CA PRO A 221 -12.07 15.74 -26.39
C PRO A 221 -12.36 15.13 -27.77
N LYS A 222 -12.79 15.96 -28.73
CA LYS A 222 -13.21 15.52 -30.07
C LYS A 222 -12.17 14.61 -30.75
N TYR A 223 -10.90 15.01 -30.75
CA TYR A 223 -9.82 14.25 -31.37
C TYR A 223 -9.59 12.87 -30.72
N ALA A 224 -9.76 12.77 -29.40
CA ALA A 224 -9.67 11.50 -28.69
C ALA A 224 -10.81 10.55 -29.07
N LYS A 225 -12.04 11.08 -29.24
CA LYS A 225 -13.20 10.29 -29.72
C LYS A 225 -12.94 9.73 -31.11
N GLU A 226 -12.43 10.56 -32.02
CA GLU A 226 -12.10 10.16 -33.39
C GLU A 226 -11.00 9.09 -33.41
N LEU A 227 -10.02 9.16 -32.51
CA LEU A 227 -8.98 8.15 -32.39
C LEU A 227 -9.53 6.84 -31.80
N LEU A 228 -10.32 6.89 -30.73
CA LEU A 228 -10.96 5.71 -30.14
C LEU A 228 -11.82 4.95 -31.16
N ALA A 229 -12.59 5.67 -31.98
CA ALA A 229 -13.40 5.08 -33.04
C ALA A 229 -12.57 4.34 -34.12
N LYS A 230 -11.31 4.72 -34.30
CA LYS A 230 -10.37 4.02 -35.21
C LYS A 230 -9.69 2.84 -34.55
N LEU A 231 -9.51 2.89 -33.23
CA LEU A 231 -8.85 1.83 -32.49
C LEU A 231 -9.79 0.68 -32.18
N ILE A 232 -11.01 0.99 -31.77
CA ILE A 232 -11.97 -0.01 -31.31
C ILE A 232 -12.66 -0.65 -32.53
N PRO A 233 -12.79 -1.99 -32.57
CA PRO A 233 -12.49 -2.94 -31.49
C PRO A 233 -11.14 -3.65 -31.63
N GLU A 234 -10.33 -3.39 -32.66
CA GLU A 234 -9.25 -4.31 -33.07
C GLU A 234 -7.83 -3.80 -32.82
N LYS A 235 -7.65 -2.54 -32.50
CA LYS A 235 -6.34 -1.90 -32.39
C LYS A 235 -6.13 -1.24 -31.03
N TRP A 236 -4.87 -0.93 -30.75
CA TRP A 236 -4.43 -0.14 -29.60
C TRP A 236 -3.12 0.60 -29.94
N ILE A 237 -2.70 1.51 -29.07
CA ILE A 237 -1.43 2.24 -29.18
C ILE A 237 -0.67 2.06 -27.86
N GLU A 238 0.60 1.70 -27.97
CA GLU A 238 1.51 1.56 -26.83
C GLU A 238 2.09 2.94 -26.45
N GLU A 239 2.14 3.24 -25.16
CA GLU A 239 2.57 4.52 -24.58
C GLU A 239 3.95 4.94 -25.11
N GLU A 240 4.88 4.00 -25.21
CA GLU A 240 6.25 4.22 -25.70
C GLU A 240 6.29 4.65 -27.17
N SER A 241 5.24 4.35 -27.93
CA SER A 241 5.13 4.71 -29.35
C SER A 241 4.46 6.06 -29.57
N ILE A 242 3.96 6.71 -28.52
CA ILE A 242 3.25 7.98 -28.61
C ILE A 242 4.23 9.11 -28.98
N ASN A 243 3.98 9.71 -30.14
CA ASN A 243 4.62 10.95 -30.56
C ASN A 243 3.74 12.14 -30.16
N HIS A 244 4.30 13.12 -29.46
CA HIS A 244 3.62 14.36 -29.10
C HIS A 244 4.63 15.48 -28.89
N GLU A 245 4.30 16.71 -29.29
CA GLU A 245 5.19 17.87 -29.10
C GLU A 245 5.60 18.10 -27.64
N LEU A 246 4.67 17.87 -26.70
CA LEU A 246 4.93 17.97 -25.26
C LEU A 246 5.97 16.96 -24.74
N LEU A 247 6.24 15.88 -25.48
CA LEU A 247 7.23 14.86 -25.12
C LEU A 247 8.59 15.07 -25.80
N ARG A 248 8.77 16.17 -26.54
CA ARG A 248 10.05 16.54 -27.18
C ARG A 248 11.02 17.12 -26.15
N ARG A 249 12.25 16.60 -26.16
CA ARG A 249 13.29 16.89 -25.16
C ARG A 249 14.27 17.98 -25.56
#